data_AF-A0A645IKR6-F1
#
_entry.id   AF-A0A645IKR6-F1
#
_cell.length_a   1.000
_cell.length_b   1.000
_cell.length_c   1.000
_cell.angle_alpha   90.00
_cell.angle_beta   90.00
_cell.angle_gamma   90.00
#
_symmetry.space_group_name_H-M   'P 1'
#
loop_
_entity.id
_entity.type
_entity.pdbx_description
1 polymer ?
#
loop_
_entity_poly.entity_id
_entity_poly.type
_entity_poly.pdbx_seq_one_letter_code
_entity_poly.pdbx_strand_id
1 'polypeptide(L)'
;MDIIDEKLIELLEKRLDVVTEISQLKQETQQAIFDEGREREVLAKVKKWVKNPDYEETAVAMYTDLMQQSRGYQAKLRGEE
;
A
#
# COMPACT_ATOMS: atom_id res chain seq x y z
N MET A 1 -19.12 -11.56 7.11
CA MET A 1 -18.52 -10.41 6.41
C MET A 1 -17.66 -9.66 7.41
N ASP A 2 -18.26 -9.25 8.53
CA ASP A 2 -17.61 -8.56 9.66
C ASP A 2 -16.25 -9.14 10.09
N ILE A 3 -16.14 -10.46 10.30
CA ILE A 3 -14.85 -11.09 10.70
C ILE A 3 -13.76 -10.95 9.62
N ILE A 4 -14.15 -10.92 8.34
CA ILE A 4 -13.21 -10.72 7.23
C ILE A 4 -12.80 -9.25 7.20
N ASP A 5 -13.76 -8.34 7.34
CA ASP A 5 -13.49 -6.90 7.36
C ASP A 5 -12.61 -6.50 8.54
N GLU A 6 -12.84 -7.07 9.73
CA GLU A 6 -11.99 -6.87 10.90
C GLU A 6 -10.54 -7.30 10.64
N LYS A 7 -10.34 -8.46 10.02
CA LYS A 7 -9.00 -8.93 9.61
C LYS A 7 -8.37 -8.06 8.52
N LEU A 8 -9.18 -7.55 7.60
CA LEU A 8 -8.69 -6.63 6.58
C LEU A 8 -8.19 -5.33 7.23
N ILE A 9 -8.95 -4.77 8.18
CA ILE A 9 -8.53 -3.59 8.93
C ILE A 9 -7.24 -3.87 9.71
N GLU A 10 -7.15 -4.99 10.44
CA GLU A 10 -5.95 -5.34 11.19
C GLU A 10 -4.70 -5.46 10.29
N LEU A 11 -4.85 -6.04 9.09
CA LEU A 11 -3.76 -6.15 8.11
C LEU A 11 -3.43 -4.79 7.47
N LEU A 12 -4.42 -3.94 7.26
CA LEU A 12 -4.22 -2.59 6.74
C LEU A 12 -3.45 -1.72 7.73
N GLU A 13 -3.80 -1.77 9.02
CA GLU A 13 -3.08 -1.05 10.08
C GLU A 13 -1.61 -1.50 10.14
N LYS A 14 -1.35 -2.82 10.20
CA LYS A 14 0.02 -3.36 10.15
C LYS A 14 0.80 -2.90 8.93
N ARG A 15 0.13 -2.78 7.78
CA ARG A 15 0.76 -2.27 6.56
C ARG A 15 1.09 -0.79 6.69
N LEU A 16 0.22 0.02 7.29
CA LEU A 16 0.45 1.45 7.52
C LEU A 16 1.59 1.70 8.52
N ASP A 17 1.74 0.86 9.54
CA ASP A 17 2.88 0.92 10.46
C ASP A 17 4.20 0.77 9.69
N VAL A 18 4.30 -0.28 8.86
CA VAL A 18 5.48 -0.51 8.00
C VAL A 18 5.70 0.65 7.03
N VAL A 19 4.64 1.21 6.45
CA VAL A 19 4.74 2.38 5.56
C VAL A 19 5.25 3.61 6.32
N THR A 20 4.86 3.79 7.58
CA THR A 20 5.33 4.89 8.44
C THR A 20 6.82 4.77 8.70
N GLU A 21 7.29 3.57 9.08
CA GLU A 21 8.71 3.29 9.29
C GLU A 21 9.52 3.54 8.01
N ILE A 22 9.05 3.03 6.87
CA ILE A 22 9.69 3.26 5.56
C ILE A 22 9.72 4.76 5.23
N SER A 23 8.64 5.49 5.51
CA SER A 23 8.56 6.93 5.23
C SER A 23 9.60 7.72 6.03
N GLN A 24 9.79 7.39 7.31
CA GLN A 24 10.80 8.00 8.17
C GLN A 24 12.21 7.74 7.63
N LEU A 25 12.53 6.48 7.31
CA LEU A 25 13.82 6.11 6.71
C LEU A 25 14.07 6.81 5.36
N LYS A 26 13.03 6.92 4.53
CA LYS A 26 13.11 7.64 3.25
C LYS A 26 13.31 9.13 3.44
N GLN A 27 12.76 9.72 4.50
CA GLN A 27 12.95 11.14 4.82
C GLN A 27 14.40 11.40 5.24
N GLU A 28 14.97 10.54 6.08
CA GLU A 28 16.37 10.61 6.49
C GLU A 28 17.34 10.47 5.30
N THR A 29 16.97 9.65 4.31
CA THR A 29 17.75 9.40 3.09
C THR A 29 17.41 10.31 1.90
N GLN A 30 16.53 11.31 2.09
CA GLN A 30 16.04 12.23 1.05
C GLN A 30 15.42 11.53 -0.19
N GLN A 31 14.87 10.33 0.01
CA GLN A 31 14.16 9.59 -1.03
C GLN A 31 12.70 10.05 -1.17
N ALA A 32 12.22 10.08 -2.42
CA ALA A 32 10.85 10.44 -2.74
C ALA A 32 9.83 9.45 -2.14
N ILE A 33 8.64 9.96 -1.81
CA ILE A 33 7.50 9.16 -1.33
C ILE A 33 7.06 8.18 -2.42
N PHE A 34 6.93 8.68 -3.65
CA PHE A 34 6.54 7.89 -4.81
C PHE A 34 7.72 7.12 -5.38
N ASP A 35 7.58 5.79 -5.43
CA ASP A 35 8.53 4.89 -6.05
C ASP A 35 7.79 3.98 -7.04
N GLU A 36 7.83 4.39 -8.30
CA GLU A 36 7.13 3.69 -9.38
C GLU A 36 7.62 2.25 -9.56
N GLY A 37 8.91 2.00 -9.36
CA GLY A 37 9.49 0.66 -9.45
C GLY A 37 8.90 -0.25 -8.38
N ARG A 38 8.85 0.25 -7.13
CA ARG A 38 8.28 -0.50 -6.01
C ARG A 38 6.79 -0.79 -6.19
N GLU A 39 6.01 0.15 -6.69
CA GLU A 39 4.58 -0.04 -6.92
C GLU A 39 4.30 -1.09 -7.99
N ARG A 40 5.05 -1.06 -9.09
CA ARG A 40 4.96 -2.10 -10.14
C ARG A 40 5.25 -3.50 -9.58
N GLU A 41 6.27 -3.63 -8.71
CA GLU A 41 6.56 -4.91 -8.06
C GLU A 41 5.42 -5.40 -7.16
N VAL A 42 4.80 -4.50 -6.40
CA VAL A 42 3.67 -4.85 -5.52
C VAL A 42 2.49 -5.33 -6.36
N LEU A 43 2.12 -4.60 -7.42
CA LEU A 43 1.04 -5.01 -8.32
C LEU A 43 1.33 -6.35 -9.00
N ALA A 44 2.57 -6.58 -9.43
CA ALA A 44 2.97 -7.87 -10.01
C ALA A 44 2.85 -9.03 -9.01
N LYS A 45 3.14 -8.79 -7.71
CA LYS A 45 2.93 -9.78 -6.65
C LYS A 45 1.46 -10.04 -6.40
N VAL A 46 0.63 -8.99 -6.35
CA VAL A 46 -0.83 -9.11 -6.17
C VAL A 46 -1.42 -10.00 -7.26
N LYS A 47 -1.09 -9.75 -8.54
CA LYS A 47 -1.51 -10.60 -9.67
C LYS A 47 -1.13 -12.07 -9.47
N LYS A 48 0.08 -12.34 -8.96
CA LYS A 48 0.55 -13.71 -8.69
C LYS A 48 -0.16 -14.38 -7.50
N TRP A 49 -0.64 -13.61 -6.52
CA TRP A 49 -1.31 -14.15 -5.33
C TRP A 49 -2.81 -14.36 -5.53
N VAL A 50 -3.42 -13.62 -6.45
CA VAL A 50 -4.80 -13.84 -6.84
C VAL A 50 -4.92 -15.19 -7.54
N LYS A 51 -5.67 -16.10 -6.91
CA LYS A 51 -5.87 -17.46 -7.45
C LYS A 51 -7.03 -17.56 -8.44
N ASN A 52 -8.01 -16.67 -8.31
CA ASN A 52 -9.16 -16.63 -9.20
C ASN A 52 -8.96 -15.51 -10.25
N PRO A 53 -8.79 -15.86 -11.54
CA PRO A 53 -8.59 -14.86 -12.61
C PRO A 53 -9.68 -13.79 -12.66
N ASP A 54 -10.93 -14.15 -12.33
CA ASP A 54 -12.06 -13.20 -12.34
C ASP A 54 -11.90 -12.09 -11.28
N TYR A 55 -11.06 -12.29 -10.28
CA TYR A 55 -10.80 -11.32 -9.22
C TYR A 55 -9.51 -10.52 -9.45
N GLU A 56 -8.71 -10.84 -10.47
CA GLU A 56 -7.40 -10.22 -10.68
C GLU A 56 -7.53 -8.71 -10.90
N GLU A 57 -8.38 -8.30 -11.83
CA GLU A 57 -8.57 -6.89 -12.16
C GLU A 57 -9.04 -6.09 -10.93
N THR A 58 -10.05 -6.60 -10.23
CA THR A 58 -10.59 -5.98 -9.01
C THR A 58 -9.53 -5.89 -7.91
N ALA A 59 -8.76 -6.96 -7.67
CA ALA A 59 -7.72 -6.98 -6.64
C ALA A 59 -6.58 -6.01 -6.96
N VAL A 60 -6.19 -5.90 -8.23
CA VAL A 60 -5.17 -4.95 -8.70
C VAL A 60 -5.65 -3.52 -8.53
N ALA A 61 -6.91 -3.22 -8.86
CA ALA A 61 -7.50 -1.90 -8.66
C ALA A 61 -7.50 -1.51 -7.17
N MET A 62 -7.99 -2.40 -6.30
CA MET A 62 -7.99 -2.17 -4.85
C MET A 62 -6.58 -1.91 -4.28
N TYR A 63 -5.58 -2.66 -4.74
CA TYR A 63 -4.20 -2.44 -4.30
C TYR A 63 -3.61 -1.14 -4.85
N THR A 64 -4.01 -0.71 -6.04
CA THR A 64 -3.61 0.57 -6.61
C THR A 64 -4.14 1.73 -5.76
N ASP A 65 -5.43 1.68 -5.41
CA ASP A 65 -6.06 2.67 -4.53
C ASP A 65 -5.44 2.68 -3.15
N LEU A 66 -5.17 1.49 -2.58
CA LEU A 66 -4.49 1.36 -1.29
C LEU A 66 -3.11 2.02 -1.29
N MET A 67 -2.33 1.84 -2.36
CA MET A 67 -1.02 2.50 -2.52
C MET A 67 -1.18 4.02 -2.62
N GLN A 68 -2.17 4.51 -3.36
CA GLN A 68 -2.46 5.95 -3.43
C GLN A 68 -2.79 6.55 -2.06
N GLN A 69 -3.67 5.90 -1.28
CA GLN A 69 -4.00 6.35 0.07
C GLN A 69 -2.77 6.32 0.99
N SER A 70 -1.92 5.30 0.84
CA SER A 70 -0.66 5.20 1.60
C SER A 70 0.30 6.34 1.30
N ARG A 71 0.35 6.83 0.05
CA ARG A 71 1.16 8.01 -0.31
C ARG A 71 0.59 9.28 0.29
N GLY A 72 -0.73 9.46 0.24
CA GLY A 72 -1.40 10.60 0.87
C GLY A 72 -1.12 10.65 2.38
N TYR A 73 -1.19 9.49 3.04
CA TYR A 73 -0.83 9.38 4.45
C TYR A 73 0.64 9.73 4.72
N GLN A 74 1.58 9.26 3.88
CA GLN A 74 2.99 9.62 4.00
C GLN A 74 3.25 11.12 3.78
N ALA A 75 2.61 11.74 2.79
CA ALA A 75 2.73 13.18 2.51
C ALA A 75 2.25 13.99 3.72
N LYS A 76 1.12 13.59 4.31
CA LYS A 76 0.60 14.19 5.55
C LYS A 76 1.56 14.05 6.72
N LEU A 77 2.19 12.88 6.91
CA LEU A 77 3.19 12.69 7.96
C LEU A 77 4.41 13.61 7.80
N ARG A 78 4.77 13.93 6.55
CA ARG A 78 5.90 14.82 6.23
C ARG A 78 5.52 16.31 6.23
N GLY A 79 4.24 16.64 6.36
CA GLY A 79 3.75 18.02 6.26
C GLY A 79 3.81 18.60 4.84
N GLU A 80 3.81 17.74 3.82
CA GLU A 80 3.92 18.10 2.39
C GLU A 80 2.54 18.13 1.69
N GLU A 81 1.49 18.59 2.40
CA GLU A 81 0.11 18.67 1.87
C GLU A 81 -0.11 19.77 0.81
#